data_AF-K9XYT8-F1
#
_entry.id   AF-K9XYT8-F1
#
_cell.length_a   1.000
_cell.length_b   1.000
_cell.length_c   1.000
_cell.angle_alpha   90.00
_cell.angle_beta   90.00
_cell.angle_gamma   90.00
#
_symmetry.space_group_name_H-M   'P 1'
#
loop_
_entity.id
_entity.type
_entity.pdbx_description
1 polymer ?
#
loop_
_entity_poly.entity_id
_entity_poly.type
_entity_poly.pdbx_seq_one_letter_code
_entity_poly.pdbx_strand_id
1 'polypeptide(L)'
;MTIVRKNPAIRVKKNPAKLWFEKIMALLAAINFILVIFNLTYVPLRDFWFDGQVTLGNLKFGYVELQGIKVDFINENFSKFITQYDQFKGIIPNRETEQYLEKVDQLKQVILNNEINSPEVTTILGDLRRQSLEMIQTNPFAEANKIGTLERIKNRMREHLPNQARSAKQSFWQFWSPNYLQNQAKAQLELIFFDQQIRPLIASNYYRYIGENGRYIDNFGLIDFPFGLIFGLEFLARTWYISRSRTGISWLDAMLWRWYDVLFLLPFWRWLRIIPVTIRLNQAQLIDLHTVQRQISQGVVASIAEDVTEIVVIRIINQIQTSIRQGEITKLLSQHQNNPYIDINNTNETAEIVKILSQLLVYQVLPKIRPEAEALLQYSIEKVLKQTPAYQGIRFLPGSDRTIVNLTQQLVQQTYQIFSDAFQAILEEDEKFNQLLESLLTNLTQSFSSEIKAKQSIVKIELLLIDLLEEIKINYVERLSHEDIEAILEQTRSIRQIAHHHQQ
;
A
#
# COMPACT_ATOMS: atom_id res chain seq x y z
N MET A 1 -6.53 -28.18 29.78
CA MET A 1 -7.25 -27.36 28.78
C MET A 1 -7.62 -26.03 29.43
N THR A 2 -6.76 -25.04 29.34
CA THR A 2 -6.99 -23.69 29.86
C THR A 2 -7.55 -22.83 28.74
N ILE A 3 -8.83 -22.49 28.85
CA ILE A 3 -9.55 -21.66 27.88
C ILE A 3 -9.08 -20.22 28.09
N VAL A 4 -8.24 -19.73 27.18
CA VAL A 4 -7.85 -18.32 27.12
C VAL A 4 -9.09 -17.51 26.72
N ARG A 5 -9.60 -16.71 27.66
CA ARG A 5 -10.67 -15.74 27.39
C ARG A 5 -10.15 -14.70 26.41
N LYS A 6 -10.73 -14.70 25.20
CA LYS A 6 -10.54 -13.69 24.18
C LYS A 6 -10.98 -12.33 24.75
N ASN A 7 -10.03 -11.42 24.97
CA ASN A 7 -10.33 -10.06 25.39
C ASN A 7 -11.27 -9.41 24.36
N PRO A 8 -12.38 -8.75 24.79
CA PRO A 8 -13.26 -8.08 23.86
C PRO A 8 -12.51 -6.90 23.25
N ALA A 9 -12.40 -6.90 21.92
CA ALA A 9 -11.85 -5.79 21.16
C ALA A 9 -12.53 -4.48 21.61
N ILE A 10 -11.72 -3.53 22.08
CA ILE A 10 -12.16 -2.18 22.42
C ILE A 10 -12.67 -1.54 21.12
N ARG A 11 -13.98 -1.68 20.85
CA ARG A 11 -14.66 -0.92 19.80
C ARG A 11 -14.74 0.52 20.29
N VAL A 12 -13.74 1.33 19.92
CA VAL A 12 -13.82 2.78 20.03
C VAL A 12 -15.12 3.21 19.31
N LYS A 13 -16.13 3.60 20.10
CA LYS A 13 -17.42 4.11 19.58
C LYS A 13 -17.11 5.35 18.75
N LYS A 14 -17.04 5.20 17.43
CA LYS A 14 -16.89 6.32 16.50
C LYS A 14 -18.14 7.19 16.61
N ASN A 15 -17.95 8.48 16.85
CA ASN A 15 -19.04 9.44 17.01
C ASN A 15 -19.86 9.49 15.70
N PRO A 16 -21.17 9.15 15.72
CA PRO A 16 -21.97 9.00 14.49
C PRO A 16 -22.04 10.29 13.66
N ALA A 17 -21.99 11.47 14.30
CA ALA A 17 -21.95 12.76 13.62
C ALA A 17 -20.68 12.93 12.75
N LYS A 18 -19.53 12.47 13.25
CA LYS A 18 -18.27 12.49 12.49
C LYS A 18 -18.36 11.59 11.27
N LEU A 19 -18.93 10.39 11.42
CA LEU A 19 -19.10 9.45 10.30
C LEU A 19 -20.00 10.03 9.21
N TRP A 20 -21.09 10.72 9.57
CA TRP A 20 -21.99 11.33 8.60
C TRP A 20 -21.32 12.46 7.81
N PHE A 21 -20.52 13.30 8.48
CA PHE A 21 -19.70 14.31 7.80
C PHE A 21 -18.71 13.68 6.81
N GLU A 22 -17.99 12.61 7.20
CA GLU A 22 -17.08 11.91 6.28
C GLU A 22 -17.82 11.35 5.06
N LYS A 23 -19.06 10.85 5.23
CA LYS A 23 -19.90 10.35 4.11
C LYS A 23 -20.26 11.46 3.12
N ILE A 24 -20.66 12.63 3.61
CA ILE A 24 -20.96 13.78 2.74
C ILE A 24 -19.70 14.21 1.98
N MET A 25 -18.58 14.34 2.69
CA MET A 25 -17.32 14.75 2.06
C MET A 25 -16.82 13.73 1.04
N ALA A 26 -17.00 12.43 1.30
CA ALA A 26 -16.66 11.38 0.34
C ALA A 26 -17.58 11.40 -0.89
N LEU A 27 -18.88 11.67 -0.70
CA LEU A 27 -19.83 11.80 -1.80
C LEU A 27 -19.52 13.03 -2.67
N LEU A 28 -19.21 14.18 -2.06
CA LEU A 28 -18.77 15.38 -2.78
C LEU A 28 -17.47 15.12 -3.57
N ALA A 29 -16.51 14.40 -2.98
CA ALA A 29 -15.28 14.00 -3.66
C ALA A 29 -15.56 13.08 -4.86
N ALA A 30 -16.45 12.11 -4.70
CA ALA A 30 -16.84 11.22 -5.79
C ALA A 30 -17.55 11.97 -6.93
N ILE A 31 -18.48 12.88 -6.62
CA ILE A 31 -19.15 13.73 -7.61
C ILE A 31 -18.12 14.58 -8.36
N ASN A 32 -17.22 15.26 -7.65
CA ASN A 32 -16.18 16.06 -8.28
C ASN A 32 -15.32 15.22 -9.23
N PHE A 33 -14.95 14.00 -8.81
CA PHE A 33 -14.14 13.11 -9.63
C PHE A 33 -14.87 12.60 -10.87
N ILE A 34 -16.16 12.29 -10.77
CA ILE A 34 -17.01 11.96 -11.93
C ILE A 34 -17.05 13.13 -12.92
N LEU A 35 -17.20 14.37 -12.43
CA LEU A 35 -17.15 15.57 -13.28
C LEU A 35 -15.79 15.74 -13.95
N VAL A 36 -14.69 15.44 -13.26
CA VAL A 36 -13.33 15.46 -13.83
C VAL A 36 -13.19 14.42 -14.94
N ILE A 37 -13.65 13.18 -14.72
CA ILE A 37 -13.62 12.14 -15.75
C ILE A 37 -14.45 12.55 -16.95
N PHE A 38 -15.70 12.99 -16.72
CA PHE A 38 -16.57 13.50 -17.78
C PHE A 38 -15.89 14.61 -18.58
N ASN A 39 -15.29 15.58 -17.91
CA ASN A 39 -14.55 16.66 -18.55
C ASN A 39 -13.39 16.19 -19.44
N LEU A 40 -12.66 15.15 -19.00
CA LEU A 40 -11.54 14.58 -19.74
C LEU A 40 -12.01 13.77 -20.95
N THR A 41 -13.15 13.08 -20.84
CA THR A 41 -13.68 12.21 -21.90
C THR A 41 -14.66 12.91 -22.83
N TYR A 42 -15.14 14.11 -22.47
CA TYR A 42 -16.17 14.83 -23.23
C TYR A 42 -15.79 15.08 -24.68
N VAL A 43 -14.62 15.69 -24.94
CA VAL A 43 -14.20 16.04 -26.31
C VAL A 43 -13.95 14.78 -27.16
N PRO A 44 -13.22 13.75 -26.68
CA PRO A 44 -13.07 12.50 -27.42
C PRO A 44 -14.38 11.75 -27.69
N LEU A 45 -15.35 11.82 -26.76
CA LEU A 45 -16.64 11.14 -26.88
C LEU A 45 -17.77 12.07 -27.35
N ARG A 46 -17.47 13.29 -27.82
CA ARG A 46 -18.51 14.28 -28.17
C ARG A 46 -19.47 13.75 -29.22
N ASP A 47 -18.97 13.02 -30.21
CA ASP A 47 -19.78 12.48 -31.31
C ASP A 47 -20.79 11.46 -30.79
N PHE A 48 -20.42 10.69 -29.78
CA PHE A 48 -21.35 9.81 -29.07
C PHE A 48 -22.40 10.62 -28.29
N TRP A 49 -21.99 11.68 -27.58
CA TRP A 49 -22.94 12.55 -26.86
C TRP A 49 -23.89 13.31 -27.80
N PHE A 50 -23.46 13.61 -29.02
CA PHE A 50 -24.22 14.35 -30.02
C PHE A 50 -25.19 13.44 -30.79
N ASP A 51 -24.69 12.34 -31.39
CA ASP A 51 -25.50 11.45 -32.24
C ASP A 51 -26.19 10.32 -31.48
N GLY A 52 -25.71 9.94 -30.28
CA GLY A 52 -26.26 8.84 -29.47
C GLY A 52 -26.06 7.43 -30.02
N GLN A 53 -25.55 7.31 -31.25
CA GLN A 53 -25.39 6.04 -31.95
C GLN A 53 -24.03 5.41 -31.68
N VAL A 54 -24.03 4.18 -31.17
CA VAL A 54 -22.83 3.34 -31.09
C VAL A 54 -23.01 2.14 -32.00
N THR A 55 -21.98 1.82 -32.77
CA THR A 55 -21.94 0.59 -33.55
C THR A 55 -21.23 -0.49 -32.73
N LEU A 56 -21.99 -1.41 -32.13
CA LEU A 56 -21.46 -2.53 -31.35
C LEU A 56 -21.05 -3.68 -32.29
N GLY A 57 -19.90 -4.29 -32.03
CA GLY A 57 -19.44 -5.44 -32.81
C GLY A 57 -18.89 -5.09 -34.20
N ASN A 58 -18.60 -3.81 -34.48
CA ASN A 58 -17.80 -3.48 -35.65
C ASN A 58 -16.35 -3.94 -35.40
N LEU A 59 -16.00 -5.08 -35.97
CA LEU A 59 -14.67 -5.65 -35.89
C LEU A 59 -14.01 -5.51 -37.26
N LYS A 60 -12.91 -4.76 -37.30
CA LYS A 60 -12.03 -4.67 -38.46
C LYS A 60 -10.81 -5.57 -38.24
N PHE A 61 -10.76 -6.68 -38.96
CA PHE A 61 -9.59 -7.58 -38.99
C PHE A 61 -8.96 -7.52 -40.39
N GLY A 62 -7.90 -6.72 -40.53
CA GLY A 62 -7.23 -6.55 -41.82
C GLY A 62 -8.18 -6.02 -42.90
N TYR A 63 -8.50 -6.88 -43.88
CA TYR A 63 -9.40 -6.56 -45.00
C TYR A 63 -10.87 -6.96 -44.78
N VAL A 64 -11.20 -7.55 -43.63
CA VAL A 64 -12.57 -8.00 -43.31
C VAL A 64 -13.21 -7.02 -42.33
N GLU A 65 -14.33 -6.44 -42.74
CA GLU A 65 -15.15 -5.54 -41.92
C GLU A 65 -16.48 -6.23 -41.61
N LEU A 66 -16.64 -6.66 -40.35
CA LEU A 66 -17.93 -7.17 -39.86
C LEU A 66 -18.79 -5.96 -39.51
N GLN A 67 -19.93 -5.83 -40.19
CA GLN A 67 -20.88 -4.75 -39.90
C GLN A 67 -21.48 -4.97 -38.51
N GLY A 68 -21.18 -4.06 -37.59
CA GLY A 68 -21.74 -4.07 -36.26
C GLY A 68 -23.20 -3.61 -36.23
N ILE A 69 -23.87 -3.89 -35.11
CA ILE A 69 -25.24 -3.47 -34.86
C ILE A 69 -25.22 -2.02 -34.36
N LYS A 70 -25.95 -1.13 -35.03
CA LYS A 70 -26.16 0.25 -34.57
C LYS A 70 -27.21 0.24 -33.46
N VAL A 71 -26.84 0.76 -32.30
CA VAL A 71 -27.74 0.91 -31.15
C VAL A 71 -27.75 2.38 -30.76
N ASP A 72 -28.96 2.90 -30.57
CA ASP A 72 -29.19 4.26 -30.09
C ASP A 72 -29.29 4.23 -28.55
N PHE A 73 -28.33 4.88 -27.89
CA PHE A 73 -28.20 4.90 -26.44
C PHE A 73 -28.72 6.18 -25.80
N ILE A 74 -28.84 7.26 -26.59
CA ILE A 74 -29.09 8.61 -26.08
C ILE A 74 -30.23 9.21 -26.86
N ASN A 75 -31.30 9.56 -26.16
CA ASN A 75 -32.38 10.33 -26.77
C ASN A 75 -31.96 11.77 -27.07
N GLU A 76 -32.69 12.42 -27.96
CA GLU A 76 -32.40 13.79 -28.41
C GLU A 76 -32.36 14.81 -27.26
N ASN A 77 -33.23 14.67 -26.25
CA ASN A 77 -33.29 15.57 -25.11
C ASN A 77 -32.02 15.50 -24.26
N PHE A 78 -31.49 14.30 -24.03
CA PHE A 78 -30.26 14.10 -23.27
C PHE A 78 -29.03 14.55 -24.08
N SER A 79 -29.01 14.32 -25.40
CA SER A 79 -27.99 14.89 -26.30
C SER A 79 -27.95 16.42 -26.19
N LYS A 80 -29.11 17.10 -26.31
CA LYS A 80 -29.20 18.56 -26.15
C LYS A 80 -28.74 19.04 -24.78
N PHE A 81 -29.09 18.33 -23.71
CA PHE A 81 -28.67 18.67 -22.35
C PHE A 81 -27.15 18.56 -22.17
N ILE A 82 -26.55 17.44 -22.61
CA ILE A 82 -25.11 17.19 -22.46
C ILE A 82 -24.28 18.09 -23.39
N THR A 83 -24.77 18.40 -24.58
CA THR A 83 -24.08 19.28 -25.55
C THR A 83 -24.05 20.75 -25.14
N GLN A 84 -24.87 21.19 -24.17
CA GLN A 84 -24.70 22.52 -23.54
C GLN A 84 -23.29 22.70 -22.95
N TYR A 85 -22.63 21.60 -22.60
CA TYR A 85 -21.27 21.61 -22.10
C TYR A 85 -20.23 22.08 -23.13
N ASP A 86 -20.57 22.11 -24.42
CA ASP A 86 -19.74 22.67 -25.51
C ASP A 86 -19.26 24.09 -25.17
N GLN A 87 -20.08 24.89 -24.49
CA GLN A 87 -19.75 26.25 -24.06
C GLN A 87 -18.53 26.29 -23.14
N PHE A 88 -18.37 25.30 -22.26
CA PHE A 88 -17.21 25.21 -21.37
C PHE A 88 -15.94 24.74 -22.09
N LYS A 89 -16.08 24.11 -23.26
CA LYS A 89 -14.98 23.62 -24.10
C LYS A 89 -14.63 24.53 -25.27
N GLY A 90 -15.31 25.68 -25.38
CA GLY A 90 -15.15 26.61 -26.50
C GLY A 90 -15.54 25.99 -27.83
N ILE A 91 -16.47 25.04 -27.82
CA ILE A 91 -16.95 24.35 -29.02
C ILE A 91 -18.13 25.14 -29.58
N ILE A 92 -18.08 25.41 -30.87
CA ILE A 92 -19.16 26.03 -31.64
C ILE A 92 -19.44 25.21 -32.91
N PRO A 93 -20.66 25.28 -33.46
CA PRO A 93 -20.95 24.72 -34.77
C PRO A 93 -19.95 25.21 -35.83
N ASN A 94 -19.53 24.32 -36.73
CA ASN A 94 -18.67 24.73 -37.84
C ASN A 94 -19.52 25.44 -38.90
N ARG A 95 -19.18 26.71 -39.16
CA ARG A 95 -19.93 27.60 -40.05
C ARG A 95 -20.12 27.03 -41.46
N GLU A 96 -19.10 26.43 -42.05
CA GLU A 96 -19.18 25.90 -43.42
C GLU A 96 -20.16 24.72 -43.49
N THR A 97 -20.04 23.78 -42.53
CA THR A 97 -20.92 22.61 -42.48
C THR A 97 -22.36 22.97 -42.10
N GLU A 98 -22.56 23.97 -41.25
CA GLU A 98 -23.88 24.47 -40.86
C GLU A 98 -24.58 25.13 -42.05
N GLN A 99 -23.90 26.03 -42.75
CA GLN A 99 -24.41 26.65 -43.98
C GLN A 99 -24.77 25.62 -45.06
N TYR A 100 -23.98 24.55 -45.18
CA TYR A 100 -24.28 23.45 -46.08
C TYR A 100 -25.58 22.72 -45.69
N LEU A 101 -25.77 22.40 -44.41
CA LEU A 101 -26.97 21.74 -43.93
C LEU A 101 -28.21 22.63 -44.04
N GLU A 102 -28.08 23.93 -43.76
CA GLU A 102 -29.14 24.93 -43.98
C GLU A 102 -29.55 24.99 -45.45
N LYS A 103 -28.58 24.94 -46.38
CA LYS A 103 -28.87 24.91 -47.82
C LYS A 103 -29.60 23.62 -48.23
N VAL A 104 -29.29 22.49 -47.60
CA VAL A 104 -30.06 21.24 -47.79
C VAL A 104 -31.49 21.39 -47.24
N ASP A 105 -31.67 22.04 -46.10
CA ASP A 105 -33.00 22.29 -45.54
C ASP A 105 -33.82 23.26 -46.41
N GLN A 106 -33.18 24.27 -47.02
CA GLN A 106 -33.79 25.12 -48.04
C GLN A 106 -34.26 24.30 -49.25
N LEU A 107 -33.42 23.38 -49.76
CA LEU A 107 -33.79 22.49 -50.86
C LEU A 107 -35.03 21.66 -50.53
N LYS A 108 -35.10 21.09 -49.32
CA LYS A 108 -36.24 20.29 -48.86
C LYS A 108 -37.54 21.08 -48.91
N GLN A 109 -37.52 22.35 -48.53
CA GLN A 109 -38.72 23.20 -48.55
C GLN A 109 -39.14 23.54 -49.99
N VAL A 110 -38.18 23.91 -50.85
CA VAL A 110 -38.47 24.37 -52.22
C VAL A 110 -38.95 23.22 -53.11
N ILE A 111 -38.43 22.00 -52.94
CA ILE A 111 -38.82 20.83 -53.75
C ILE A 111 -40.27 20.40 -53.49
N LEU A 112 -40.89 20.76 -52.36
CA LEU A 112 -42.28 20.40 -52.07
C LEU A 112 -43.27 21.07 -53.04
N ASN A 113 -42.98 22.30 -53.48
CA ASN A 113 -43.88 23.10 -54.28
C ASN A 113 -43.39 23.36 -55.71
N ASN A 114 -42.14 23.00 -56.01
CA ASN A 114 -41.52 23.25 -57.32
C ASN A 114 -41.04 21.97 -57.99
N GLU A 115 -40.99 21.98 -59.31
CA GLU A 115 -40.35 20.92 -60.09
C GLU A 115 -38.82 20.94 -59.90
N ILE A 116 -38.19 19.77 -60.00
CA ILE A 116 -36.73 19.60 -59.85
C ILE A 116 -35.95 20.45 -60.87
N ASN A 117 -36.53 20.68 -62.04
CA ASN A 117 -35.92 21.46 -63.12
C ASN A 117 -36.22 22.97 -63.04
N SER A 118 -36.94 23.44 -62.01
CA SER A 118 -37.21 24.87 -61.85
C SER A 118 -35.92 25.68 -61.65
N PRO A 119 -35.86 26.95 -62.10
CA PRO A 119 -34.70 27.82 -61.91
C PRO A 119 -34.27 27.96 -60.43
N GLU A 120 -35.25 27.95 -59.52
CA GLU A 120 -35.01 28.05 -58.07
C GLU A 120 -34.30 26.78 -57.54
N VAL A 121 -34.85 25.59 -57.81
CA VAL A 121 -34.26 24.31 -57.37
C VAL A 121 -32.88 24.09 -58.00
N THR A 122 -32.74 24.37 -59.29
CA THR A 122 -31.46 24.20 -60.00
C THR A 122 -30.36 25.11 -59.46
N THR A 123 -30.70 26.31 -58.99
CA THR A 123 -29.77 27.22 -58.29
C THR A 123 -29.28 26.62 -56.97
N ILE A 124 -30.20 26.15 -56.12
CA ILE A 124 -29.86 25.52 -54.84
C ILE A 124 -29.00 24.26 -55.04
N LEU A 125 -29.34 23.43 -56.03
CA LEU A 125 -28.55 22.25 -56.40
C LEU A 125 -27.16 22.62 -56.93
N GLY A 126 -27.03 23.72 -57.67
CA GLY A 126 -25.73 24.29 -58.07
C GLY A 126 -24.87 24.67 -56.86
N ASP A 127 -25.46 25.34 -55.87
CA ASP A 127 -24.79 25.72 -54.64
C ASP A 127 -24.33 24.50 -53.83
N LEU A 128 -25.20 23.50 -53.65
CA LEU A 128 -24.87 22.28 -52.93
C LEU A 128 -23.75 21.50 -53.60
N ARG A 129 -23.69 21.45 -54.93
CA ARG A 129 -22.55 20.86 -55.66
C ARG A 129 -21.27 21.61 -55.36
N ARG A 130 -21.27 22.94 -55.46
CA ARG A 130 -20.10 23.78 -55.17
C ARG A 130 -19.61 23.58 -53.74
N GLN A 131 -20.50 23.71 -52.76
CA GLN A 131 -20.16 23.54 -51.34
C GLN A 131 -19.70 22.11 -51.02
N SER A 132 -20.25 21.09 -51.67
CA SER A 132 -19.78 19.70 -51.52
C SER A 132 -18.34 19.54 -52.00
N LEU A 133 -17.98 20.14 -53.14
CA LEU A 133 -16.62 20.11 -53.68
C LEU A 133 -15.64 20.88 -52.79
N GLU A 134 -16.06 22.05 -52.30
CA GLU A 134 -15.32 22.89 -51.36
C GLU A 134 -15.05 22.13 -50.06
N MET A 135 -16.07 21.55 -49.41
CA MET A 135 -15.94 20.75 -48.19
C MET A 135 -14.93 19.60 -48.35
N ILE A 136 -14.92 18.91 -49.50
CA ILE A 136 -13.94 17.84 -49.77
C ILE A 136 -12.53 18.39 -49.97
N GLN A 137 -12.38 19.61 -50.48
CA GLN A 137 -11.10 20.23 -50.80
C GLN A 137 -10.46 20.96 -49.61
N THR A 138 -11.24 21.75 -48.87
CA THR A 138 -10.78 22.52 -47.71
C THR A 138 -10.66 21.65 -46.46
N ASN A 139 -11.43 20.56 -46.38
CA ASN A 139 -11.49 19.66 -45.24
C ASN A 139 -11.74 20.40 -43.91
N PRO A 140 -12.95 20.96 -43.72
CA PRO A 140 -13.31 21.67 -42.48
C PRO A 140 -13.37 20.76 -41.24
N PHE A 141 -13.14 19.45 -41.40
CA PHE A 141 -13.09 18.46 -40.33
C PHE A 141 -11.68 18.30 -39.74
N ALA A 142 -10.65 18.81 -40.42
CA ALA A 142 -9.26 18.67 -39.97
C ALA A 142 -9.02 19.38 -38.63
N GLU A 143 -9.56 20.58 -38.46
CA GLU A 143 -9.38 21.40 -37.25
C GLU A 143 -9.96 20.76 -35.99
N ALA A 144 -11.01 19.95 -36.14
CA ALA A 144 -11.65 19.21 -35.06
C ALA A 144 -11.05 17.80 -34.83
N ASN A 145 -9.95 17.47 -35.53
CA ASN A 145 -9.37 16.11 -35.56
C ASN A 145 -10.38 15.04 -36.05
N LYS A 146 -11.25 15.41 -37.00
CA LYS A 146 -12.34 14.58 -37.55
C LYS A 146 -12.12 14.14 -38.99
N ILE A 147 -10.87 14.03 -39.43
CA ILE A 147 -10.52 13.63 -40.80
C ILE A 147 -11.20 12.30 -41.20
N GLY A 148 -11.28 11.35 -40.26
CA GLY A 148 -11.98 10.08 -40.48
C GLY A 148 -13.49 10.23 -40.74
N THR A 149 -14.14 11.27 -40.23
CA THR A 149 -15.55 11.58 -40.47
C THR A 149 -15.75 12.02 -41.92
N LEU A 150 -14.88 12.90 -42.45
CA LEU A 150 -14.93 13.29 -43.86
C LEU A 150 -14.69 12.09 -44.78
N GLU A 151 -13.73 11.21 -44.45
CA GLU A 151 -13.52 9.98 -45.23
C GLU A 151 -14.74 9.07 -45.18
N ARG A 152 -15.42 8.95 -44.04
CA ARG A 152 -16.68 8.18 -43.94
C ARG A 152 -17.78 8.79 -44.82
N ILE A 153 -17.93 10.11 -44.84
CA ILE A 153 -18.87 10.83 -45.72
C ILE A 153 -18.54 10.52 -47.19
N LYS A 154 -17.27 10.66 -47.57
CA LYS A 154 -16.78 10.38 -48.93
C LYS A 154 -17.04 8.93 -49.33
N ASN A 155 -16.83 7.97 -48.43
CA ASN A 155 -17.08 6.56 -48.69
C ASN A 155 -18.57 6.27 -48.89
N ARG A 156 -19.43 6.73 -47.98
CA ARG A 156 -20.88 6.56 -48.07
C ARG A 156 -21.45 7.12 -49.38
N MET A 157 -20.96 8.28 -49.81
CA MET A 157 -21.39 8.84 -51.10
C MET A 157 -20.88 8.05 -52.31
N ARG A 158 -19.66 7.51 -52.26
CA ARG A 158 -19.13 6.65 -53.33
C ARG A 158 -19.84 5.32 -53.42
N GLU A 159 -20.24 4.76 -52.29
CA GLU A 159 -21.00 3.51 -52.21
C GLU A 159 -22.44 3.71 -52.70
N HIS A 160 -23.08 4.81 -52.30
CA HIS A 160 -24.45 5.14 -52.70
C HIS A 160 -24.56 5.51 -54.18
N LEU A 161 -23.58 6.26 -54.71
CA LEU A 161 -23.54 6.66 -56.12
C LEU A 161 -22.17 6.39 -56.75
N PRO A 162 -21.91 5.13 -57.16
CA PRO A 162 -20.63 4.73 -57.72
C PRO A 162 -20.38 5.38 -59.08
N ASN A 163 -19.12 5.76 -59.32
CA ASN A 163 -18.66 6.28 -60.61
C ASN A 163 -17.35 5.61 -61.03
N GLN A 164 -17.05 5.66 -62.32
CA GLN A 164 -15.88 5.00 -62.91
C GLN A 164 -14.55 5.49 -62.30
N ALA A 165 -14.47 6.78 -61.94
CA ALA A 165 -13.27 7.36 -61.33
C ALA A 165 -13.14 7.05 -59.83
N ARG A 166 -14.11 6.35 -59.22
CA ARG A 166 -14.21 6.10 -57.77
C ARG A 166 -14.03 7.37 -56.92
N SER A 167 -14.52 8.51 -57.43
CA SER A 167 -14.32 9.84 -56.88
C SER A 167 -15.53 10.29 -56.08
N ALA A 168 -15.32 10.64 -54.81
CA ALA A 168 -16.38 11.21 -53.97
C ALA A 168 -16.87 12.56 -54.51
N LYS A 169 -15.98 13.36 -55.11
CA LYS A 169 -16.34 14.63 -55.75
C LYS A 169 -17.36 14.43 -56.87
N GLN A 170 -17.18 13.40 -57.69
CA GLN A 170 -18.13 13.07 -58.75
C GLN A 170 -19.45 12.53 -58.20
N SER A 171 -19.42 11.68 -57.16
CA SER A 171 -20.63 11.18 -56.51
C SER A 171 -21.49 12.33 -55.94
N PHE A 172 -20.88 13.26 -55.21
CA PHE A 172 -21.58 14.45 -54.70
C PHE A 172 -22.12 15.34 -55.82
N TRP A 173 -21.32 15.54 -56.88
CA TRP A 173 -21.75 16.33 -58.02
C TRP A 173 -22.99 15.74 -58.69
N GLN A 174 -23.01 14.42 -58.88
CA GLN A 174 -24.13 13.71 -59.50
C GLN A 174 -25.36 13.65 -58.58
N PHE A 175 -25.15 13.43 -57.28
CA PHE A 175 -26.21 13.37 -56.29
C PHE A 175 -27.06 14.65 -56.27
N TRP A 176 -26.40 15.82 -56.30
CA TRP A 176 -27.06 17.12 -56.36
C TRP A 176 -27.33 17.60 -57.80
N SER A 177 -27.70 16.69 -58.71
CA SER A 177 -28.02 17.04 -60.10
C SER A 177 -29.52 16.84 -60.42
N PRO A 178 -30.14 17.75 -61.20
CA PRO A 178 -31.53 17.56 -61.65
C PRO A 178 -31.72 16.23 -62.40
N ASN A 179 -30.74 15.84 -63.21
CA ASN A 179 -30.75 14.60 -63.97
C ASN A 179 -30.78 13.35 -63.08
N TYR A 180 -30.12 13.38 -61.92
CA TYR A 180 -30.15 12.28 -60.97
C TYR A 180 -31.45 12.26 -60.17
N LEU A 181 -31.87 13.42 -59.64
CA LEU A 181 -33.07 13.51 -58.80
C LEU A 181 -34.35 13.27 -59.60
N GLN A 182 -34.39 13.61 -60.89
CA GLN A 182 -35.47 13.37 -61.86
C GLN A 182 -36.83 13.99 -61.51
N ASN A 183 -37.43 13.57 -60.40
CA ASN A 183 -38.74 13.97 -59.92
C ASN A 183 -38.75 14.08 -58.39
N GLN A 184 -39.83 14.66 -57.84
CA GLN A 184 -39.96 14.90 -56.41
C GLN A 184 -39.93 13.60 -55.57
N ALA A 185 -40.56 12.52 -56.03
CA ALA A 185 -40.62 11.26 -55.30
C ALA A 185 -39.21 10.65 -55.10
N LYS A 186 -38.41 10.62 -56.18
CA LYS A 186 -37.03 10.16 -56.09
C LYS A 186 -36.19 11.12 -55.25
N ALA A 187 -36.35 12.44 -55.40
CA ALA A 187 -35.65 13.42 -54.57
C ALA A 187 -35.89 13.22 -53.06
N GLN A 188 -37.14 12.91 -52.66
CA GLN A 188 -37.46 12.61 -51.26
C GLN A 188 -36.75 11.35 -50.74
N LEU A 189 -36.67 10.28 -51.55
CA LEU A 189 -35.92 9.06 -51.17
C LEU A 189 -34.42 9.34 -50.98
N GLU A 190 -33.82 10.13 -51.87
CA GLU A 190 -32.41 10.51 -51.78
C GLU A 190 -32.15 11.42 -50.56
N LEU A 191 -33.09 12.30 -50.23
CA LEU A 191 -33.01 13.14 -49.03
C LEU A 191 -33.13 12.31 -47.74
N ILE A 192 -33.93 11.24 -47.73
CA ILE A 192 -33.96 10.29 -46.60
C ILE A 192 -32.59 9.62 -46.42
N PHE A 193 -31.97 9.15 -47.51
CA PHE A 193 -30.61 8.61 -47.45
C PHE A 193 -29.62 9.65 -46.88
N PHE A 194 -29.68 10.88 -47.39
CA PHE A 194 -28.80 11.95 -46.94
C PHE A 194 -28.99 12.23 -45.43
N ASP A 195 -30.24 12.35 -44.98
CA ASP A 195 -30.55 12.64 -43.58
C ASP A 195 -30.14 11.53 -42.62
N GLN A 196 -30.19 10.27 -43.06
CA GLN A 196 -29.83 9.13 -42.21
C GLN A 196 -28.33 8.82 -42.24
N GLN A 197 -27.67 8.98 -43.40
CA GLN A 197 -26.31 8.48 -43.60
C GLN A 197 -25.26 9.59 -43.71
N ILE A 198 -25.63 10.81 -44.09
CA ILE A 198 -24.66 11.89 -44.35
C ILE A 198 -24.82 13.06 -43.37
N ARG A 199 -26.05 13.56 -43.17
CA ARG A 199 -26.35 14.68 -42.28
C ARG A 199 -25.75 14.54 -40.87
N PRO A 200 -25.85 13.40 -40.15
CA PRO A 200 -25.33 13.30 -38.80
C PRO A 200 -23.80 13.48 -38.75
N LEU A 201 -23.10 12.93 -39.74
CA LEU A 201 -21.65 13.06 -39.86
C LEU A 201 -21.21 14.52 -40.09
N ILE A 202 -21.95 15.25 -40.94
CA ILE A 202 -21.69 16.68 -41.19
C ILE A 202 -22.05 17.51 -39.97
N ALA A 203 -23.21 17.27 -39.36
CA ALA A 203 -23.72 17.99 -38.18
C ALA A 203 -22.83 17.79 -36.94
N SER A 204 -22.14 16.65 -36.85
CA SER A 204 -21.19 16.40 -35.77
C SER A 204 -19.98 17.33 -35.83
N ASN A 205 -19.67 17.96 -36.98
CA ASN A 205 -18.50 18.81 -37.12
C ASN A 205 -18.62 20.09 -36.30
N TYR A 206 -17.50 20.54 -35.74
CA TYR A 206 -17.47 21.72 -34.88
C TYR A 206 -16.13 22.44 -35.03
N TYR A 207 -16.10 23.70 -34.62
CA TYR A 207 -14.87 24.44 -34.42
C TYR A 207 -14.61 24.58 -32.92
N ARG A 208 -13.35 24.44 -32.50
CA ARG A 208 -12.96 24.65 -31.10
C ARG A 208 -12.04 25.85 -30.99
N TYR A 209 -12.50 26.86 -30.28
CA TYR A 209 -11.74 28.09 -30.10
C TYR A 209 -10.41 27.85 -29.41
N ILE A 210 -9.39 28.52 -29.94
CA ILE A 210 -8.04 28.59 -29.39
C ILE A 210 -7.90 29.98 -28.75
N GLY A 211 -7.51 30.03 -27.48
CA GLY A 211 -7.26 31.29 -26.78
C GLY A 211 -5.95 31.93 -27.23
N GLU A 212 -5.72 33.16 -26.80
CA GLU A 212 -4.49 33.93 -27.10
C GLU A 212 -3.20 33.22 -26.64
N ASN A 213 -3.30 32.27 -25.72
CA ASN A 213 -2.20 31.44 -25.23
C ASN A 213 -1.88 30.22 -26.13
N GLY A 214 -2.53 30.09 -27.29
CA GLY A 214 -2.33 28.98 -28.21
C GLY A 214 -2.92 27.64 -27.74
N ARG A 215 -3.70 27.62 -26.66
CA ARG A 215 -4.39 26.42 -26.16
C ARG A 215 -5.88 26.53 -26.43
N TYR A 216 -6.54 25.39 -26.57
CA TYR A 216 -7.99 25.37 -26.63
C TYR A 216 -8.61 25.96 -25.37
N ILE A 217 -9.72 26.67 -25.53
CA ILE A 217 -10.52 27.15 -24.41
C ILE A 217 -11.01 25.94 -23.58
N ASP A 218 -10.80 26.02 -22.27
CA ASP A 218 -11.26 25.02 -21.31
C ASP A 218 -11.61 25.71 -19.99
N ASN A 219 -12.89 26.04 -19.84
CA ASN A 219 -13.43 26.76 -18.69
C ASN A 219 -13.91 25.82 -17.57
N PHE A 220 -13.55 24.55 -17.60
CA PHE A 220 -13.91 23.60 -16.54
C PHE A 220 -13.46 24.05 -15.14
N GLY A 221 -12.40 24.86 -15.07
CA GLY A 221 -11.97 25.48 -13.82
C GLY A 221 -13.09 26.22 -13.08
N LEU A 222 -14.07 26.81 -13.79
CA LEU A 222 -15.20 27.51 -13.17
C LEU A 222 -16.14 26.54 -12.42
N ILE A 223 -16.34 25.34 -12.96
CA ILE A 223 -17.15 24.28 -12.34
C ILE A 223 -16.38 23.62 -11.20
N ASP A 224 -15.07 23.46 -11.37
CA ASP A 224 -14.20 22.76 -10.42
C ASP A 224 -13.83 23.61 -9.19
N PHE A 225 -13.77 24.94 -9.36
CA PHE A 225 -13.33 25.86 -8.32
C PHE A 225 -14.14 25.79 -7.01
N PRO A 226 -15.49 25.75 -7.02
CA PRO A 226 -16.27 25.58 -5.79
C PRO A 226 -15.91 24.32 -5.00
N PHE A 227 -15.64 23.20 -5.68
CA PHE A 227 -15.20 21.97 -5.02
C PHE A 227 -13.81 22.13 -4.41
N GLY A 228 -12.87 22.70 -5.16
CA GLY A 228 -11.53 23.01 -4.67
C GLY A 228 -11.56 23.88 -3.42
N LEU A 229 -12.44 24.88 -3.38
CA LEU A 229 -12.63 25.75 -2.22
C LEU A 229 -13.17 24.98 -1.00
N ILE A 230 -14.18 24.14 -1.17
CA ILE A 230 -14.73 23.29 -0.11
C ILE A 230 -13.64 22.34 0.45
N PHE A 231 -12.90 21.65 -0.43
CA PHE A 231 -11.82 20.75 0.00
C PHE A 231 -10.66 21.50 0.65
N GLY A 232 -10.32 22.69 0.16
CA GLY A 232 -9.28 23.53 0.73
C GLY A 232 -9.62 23.96 2.15
N LEU A 233 -10.83 24.48 2.36
CA LEU A 233 -11.28 24.88 3.69
C LEU A 233 -11.35 23.70 4.66
N GLU A 234 -11.86 22.55 4.22
CA GLU A 234 -11.92 21.34 5.05
C GLU A 234 -10.53 20.81 5.40
N PHE A 235 -9.60 20.81 4.45
CA PHE A 235 -8.21 20.43 4.66
C PHE A 235 -7.51 21.34 5.67
N LEU A 236 -7.68 22.67 5.54
CA LEU A 236 -7.11 23.65 6.48
C LEU A 236 -7.70 23.46 7.89
N ALA A 237 -9.03 23.35 8.00
CA ALA A 237 -9.70 23.17 9.29
C ALA A 237 -9.26 21.88 9.98
N ARG A 238 -9.13 20.77 9.22
CA ARG A 238 -8.75 19.47 9.76
C ARG A 238 -7.28 19.40 10.17
N THR A 239 -6.37 19.92 9.36
CA THR A 239 -4.94 19.95 9.68
C THR A 239 -4.66 20.85 10.88
N TRP A 240 -5.37 21.98 10.99
CA TRP A 240 -5.32 22.86 12.15
C TRP A 240 -5.82 22.16 13.43
N TYR A 241 -6.96 21.45 13.36
CA TYR A 241 -7.47 20.67 14.48
C TYR A 241 -6.50 19.56 14.92
N ILE A 242 -5.84 18.87 13.98
CA ILE A 242 -4.84 17.83 14.28
C ILE A 242 -3.63 18.42 15.01
N SER A 243 -3.09 19.55 14.51
CA SER A 243 -1.96 20.23 15.15
C SER A 243 -2.30 20.71 16.57
N ARG A 244 -3.54 21.14 16.81
CA ARG A 244 -3.97 21.59 18.16
C ARG A 244 -4.31 20.45 19.13
N SER A 245 -4.73 19.30 18.61
CA SER A 245 -5.14 18.15 19.45
C SER A 245 -4.01 17.18 19.80
N ARG A 246 -2.87 17.25 19.10
CA ARG A 246 -1.72 16.36 19.31
C ARG A 246 -0.51 17.17 19.76
N THR A 247 0.05 16.83 20.92
CA THR A 247 1.27 17.46 21.44
C THR A 247 2.47 17.11 20.54
N GLY A 248 3.24 18.13 20.14
CA GLY A 248 4.48 17.95 19.36
C GLY A 248 4.31 17.85 17.83
N ILE A 249 3.13 18.09 17.26
CA ILE A 249 2.94 18.08 15.79
C ILE A 249 2.79 19.51 15.27
N SER A 250 3.74 19.95 14.41
CA SER A 250 3.61 21.23 13.73
C SER A 250 2.47 21.20 12.71
N TRP A 251 1.94 22.36 12.34
CA TRP A 251 0.84 22.41 11.37
C TRP A 251 1.26 21.90 9.98
N LEU A 252 2.52 22.14 9.59
CA LEU A 252 3.09 21.59 8.36
C LEU A 252 3.19 20.06 8.41
N ASP A 253 3.57 19.50 9.55
CA ASP A 253 3.60 18.04 9.73
C ASP A 253 2.19 17.44 9.63
N ALA A 254 1.18 18.14 10.16
CA ALA A 254 -0.21 17.73 10.01
C ALA A 254 -0.70 17.76 8.55
N MET A 255 -0.25 18.74 7.76
CA MET A 255 -0.52 18.80 6.31
C MET A 255 0.18 17.67 5.56
N LEU A 256 1.45 17.39 5.87
CA LEU A 256 2.22 16.29 5.27
C LEU A 256 1.61 14.93 5.60
N TRP A 257 1.12 14.75 6.83
CA TRP A 257 0.41 13.51 7.20
C TRP A 257 -0.85 13.26 6.37
N ARG A 258 -1.43 14.33 5.79
CA ARG A 258 -2.58 14.29 4.89
C ARG A 258 -2.23 14.77 3.47
N TRP A 259 -1.00 14.50 3.02
CA TRP A 259 -0.50 14.93 1.70
C TRP A 259 -1.46 14.59 0.54
N TYR A 260 -2.18 13.47 0.65
CA TYR A 260 -3.11 13.02 -0.39
C TYR A 260 -4.28 13.99 -0.61
N ASP A 261 -4.74 14.72 0.42
CA ASP A 261 -5.83 15.69 0.28
C ASP A 261 -5.43 16.91 -0.56
N VAL A 262 -4.11 17.23 -0.63
CA VAL A 262 -3.59 18.32 -1.46
C VAL A 262 -3.87 18.08 -2.95
N LEU A 263 -3.99 16.82 -3.37
CA LEU A 263 -4.32 16.46 -4.76
C LEU A 263 -5.71 17.00 -5.21
N PHE A 264 -6.63 17.27 -4.28
CA PHE A 264 -7.90 17.93 -4.62
C PHE A 264 -7.72 19.38 -5.04
N LEU A 265 -6.67 20.05 -4.57
CA LEU A 265 -6.42 21.47 -4.82
C LEU A 265 -5.67 21.71 -6.13
N LEU A 266 -5.10 20.66 -6.72
CA LEU A 266 -4.35 20.79 -7.97
C LEU A 266 -5.29 21.13 -9.13
N PRO A 267 -5.02 22.23 -9.87
CA PRO A 267 -5.78 22.58 -11.07
C PRO A 267 -5.32 21.77 -12.30
N PHE A 268 -4.14 21.16 -12.24
CA PHE A 268 -3.57 20.27 -13.25
C PHE A 268 -3.57 18.82 -12.73
N TRP A 269 -3.39 17.85 -13.64
CA TRP A 269 -3.40 16.40 -13.34
C TRP A 269 -4.58 15.96 -12.46
N ARG A 270 -5.77 16.51 -12.72
CA ARG A 270 -6.98 16.27 -11.91
C ARG A 270 -7.36 14.78 -11.78
N TRP A 271 -6.87 13.91 -12.68
CA TRP A 271 -7.06 12.47 -12.60
C TRP A 271 -6.40 11.84 -11.34
N LEU A 272 -5.37 12.48 -10.77
CA LEU A 272 -4.73 12.06 -9.50
C LEU A 272 -5.69 12.10 -8.31
N ARG A 273 -6.81 12.83 -8.42
CA ARG A 273 -7.87 12.87 -7.39
C ARG A 273 -8.49 11.50 -7.12
N ILE A 274 -8.27 10.50 -7.97
CA ILE A 274 -8.63 9.11 -7.67
C ILE A 274 -8.06 8.65 -6.32
N ILE A 275 -6.83 9.04 -5.99
CA ILE A 275 -6.15 8.63 -4.75
C ILE A 275 -6.93 9.10 -3.52
N PRO A 276 -7.14 10.42 -3.31
CA PRO A 276 -7.85 10.86 -2.13
C PRO A 276 -9.35 10.52 -2.14
N VAL A 277 -9.99 10.39 -3.31
CA VAL A 277 -11.38 9.93 -3.41
C VAL A 277 -11.52 8.50 -2.87
N THR A 278 -10.66 7.59 -3.33
CA THR A 278 -10.64 6.20 -2.88
C THR A 278 -10.40 6.10 -1.37
N ILE A 279 -9.47 6.90 -0.84
CA ILE A 279 -9.20 6.98 0.60
C ILE A 279 -10.43 7.48 1.36
N ARG A 280 -11.09 8.56 0.89
CA ARG A 280 -12.29 9.12 1.56
C ARG A 280 -13.47 8.16 1.53
N LEU A 281 -13.69 7.45 0.44
CA LEU A 281 -14.74 6.41 0.33
C LEU A 281 -14.51 5.28 1.34
N ASN A 282 -13.25 4.87 1.54
CA ASN A 282 -12.88 3.90 2.57
C ASN A 282 -13.07 4.46 3.99
N GLN A 283 -12.64 5.69 4.26
CA GLN A 283 -12.82 6.34 5.57
C GLN A 283 -14.30 6.53 5.93
N ALA A 284 -15.15 6.79 4.94
CA ALA A 284 -16.60 6.92 5.08
C ALA A 284 -17.34 5.57 5.18
N GLN A 285 -16.62 4.44 5.07
CA GLN A 285 -17.17 3.09 5.04
C GLN A 285 -18.19 2.89 3.91
N LEU A 286 -18.01 3.59 2.79
CA LEU A 286 -18.82 3.41 1.57
C LEU A 286 -18.24 2.30 0.68
N ILE A 287 -16.94 2.06 0.77
CA ILE A 287 -16.21 0.96 0.11
C ILE A 287 -15.26 0.36 1.15
N ASP A 288 -15.19 -0.96 1.27
CA ASP A 288 -14.22 -1.62 2.15
C ASP A 288 -12.95 -1.98 1.36
N LEU A 289 -11.86 -1.24 1.59
CA LEU A 289 -10.56 -1.48 0.94
C LEU A 289 -9.53 -2.12 1.87
N HIS A 290 -9.94 -2.66 3.02
CA HIS A 290 -9.03 -3.25 3.99
C HIS A 290 -8.21 -4.41 3.41
N THR A 291 -8.76 -5.17 2.46
CA THR A 291 -8.07 -6.28 1.77
C THR A 291 -6.94 -5.77 0.86
N VAL A 292 -7.19 -4.72 0.09
CA VAL A 292 -6.21 -4.15 -0.85
C VAL A 292 -5.07 -3.45 -0.11
N GLN A 293 -5.39 -2.72 0.96
CA GLN A 293 -4.39 -2.02 1.78
C GLN A 293 -3.42 -2.99 2.46
N ARG A 294 -3.93 -4.14 2.96
CA ARG A 294 -3.10 -5.19 3.55
C ARG A 294 -2.09 -5.76 2.55
N GLN A 295 -2.50 -5.96 1.30
CA GLN A 295 -1.66 -6.54 0.26
C GLN A 295 -0.56 -5.57 -0.23
N ILE A 296 -0.87 -4.28 -0.35
CA ILE A 296 0.14 -3.25 -0.68
C ILE A 296 1.17 -3.10 0.45
N SER A 297 0.71 -3.14 1.72
CA SER A 297 1.63 -3.08 2.86
C SER A 297 2.57 -4.29 2.92
N GLN A 298 2.14 -5.47 2.49
CA GLN A 298 3.01 -6.65 2.42
C GLN A 298 4.11 -6.49 1.35
N GLY A 299 3.79 -5.95 0.17
CA GLY A 299 4.79 -5.77 -0.91
C GLY A 299 5.84 -4.69 -0.65
N VAL A 300 5.46 -3.55 -0.07
CA VAL A 300 6.41 -2.45 0.20
C VAL A 300 7.24 -2.72 1.46
N VAL A 301 6.63 -3.31 2.51
CA VAL A 301 7.36 -3.63 3.75
C VAL A 301 8.32 -4.80 3.55
N ALA A 302 8.00 -5.79 2.71
CA ALA A 302 8.93 -6.86 2.36
C ALA A 302 10.23 -6.32 1.73
N SER A 303 10.12 -5.36 0.80
CA SER A 303 11.29 -4.77 0.12
C SER A 303 12.21 -3.92 1.02
N ILE A 304 11.69 -3.39 2.14
CA ILE A 304 12.48 -2.61 3.09
C ILE A 304 13.01 -3.50 4.23
N ALA A 305 12.35 -4.63 4.50
CA ALA A 305 12.77 -5.58 5.51
C ALA A 305 14.01 -6.39 5.08
N GLU A 306 14.13 -6.74 3.80
CA GLU A 306 15.22 -7.58 3.28
C GLU A 306 16.61 -7.02 3.63
N ASP A 307 16.84 -5.71 3.45
CA ASP A 307 18.15 -5.09 3.70
C ASP A 307 18.39 -4.65 5.16
N VAL A 308 17.35 -4.43 5.96
CA VAL A 308 17.49 -3.72 7.25
C VAL A 308 17.63 -4.69 8.44
N THR A 309 17.01 -5.87 8.39
CA THR A 309 16.94 -6.73 9.59
C THR A 309 18.23 -7.50 9.90
N GLU A 310 18.99 -7.94 8.89
CA GLU A 310 20.32 -8.54 9.09
C GLU A 310 21.28 -7.51 9.73
N ILE A 311 21.25 -6.27 9.23
CA ILE A 311 22.04 -5.16 9.74
C ILE A 311 21.67 -4.84 11.21
N VAL A 312 20.40 -4.98 11.61
CA VAL A 312 19.97 -4.72 12.99
C VAL A 312 20.54 -5.76 13.97
N VAL A 313 20.52 -7.05 13.63
CA VAL A 313 21.08 -8.09 14.49
C VAL A 313 22.60 -7.94 14.62
N ILE A 314 23.29 -7.69 13.50
CA ILE A 314 24.73 -7.38 13.47
C ILE A 314 25.02 -6.14 14.32
N ARG A 315 24.20 -5.09 14.24
CA ARG A 315 24.37 -3.86 15.04
C ARG A 315 24.22 -4.12 16.53
N ILE A 316 23.28 -4.97 16.95
CA ILE A 316 23.11 -5.34 18.36
C ILE A 316 24.32 -6.11 18.86
N ILE A 317 24.78 -7.12 18.09
CA ILE A 317 25.98 -7.89 18.45
C ILE A 317 27.21 -6.99 18.54
N ASN A 318 27.41 -6.10 17.55
CA ASN A 318 28.49 -5.12 17.57
C ASN A 318 28.39 -4.17 18.76
N GLN A 319 27.17 -3.77 19.16
CA GLN A 319 26.96 -2.92 20.33
C GLN A 319 27.34 -3.66 21.63
N ILE A 320 26.99 -4.93 21.76
CA ILE A 320 27.41 -5.78 22.88
C ILE A 320 28.93 -5.95 22.87
N GLN A 321 29.54 -6.28 21.73
CA GLN A 321 30.99 -6.37 21.59
C GLN A 321 31.69 -5.04 21.94
N THR A 322 31.08 -3.91 21.59
CA THR A 322 31.60 -2.57 21.93
C THR A 322 31.52 -2.30 23.43
N SER A 323 30.40 -2.61 24.08
CA SER A 323 30.24 -2.54 25.53
C SER A 323 31.26 -3.41 26.27
N ILE A 324 31.51 -4.61 25.79
CA ILE A 324 32.54 -5.52 26.33
C ILE A 324 33.94 -4.94 26.13
N ARG A 325 34.28 -4.47 24.91
CA ARG A 325 35.56 -3.80 24.60
C ARG A 325 35.81 -2.55 25.42
N GLN A 326 34.75 -1.83 25.81
CA GLN A 326 34.81 -0.63 26.64
C GLN A 326 34.88 -0.95 28.14
N GLY A 327 34.93 -2.23 28.52
CA GLY A 327 35.05 -2.68 29.91
C GLY A 327 33.82 -2.38 30.75
N GLU A 328 32.62 -2.29 30.15
CA GLU A 328 31.38 -2.05 30.90
C GLU A 328 31.08 -3.18 31.89
N ILE A 329 31.48 -4.42 31.59
CA ILE A 329 31.42 -5.56 32.51
C ILE A 329 32.25 -5.28 33.77
N THR A 330 33.48 -4.79 33.58
CA THR A 330 34.35 -4.40 34.68
C THR A 330 33.74 -3.26 35.49
N LYS A 331 33.07 -2.29 34.85
CA LYS A 331 32.35 -1.19 35.55
C LYS A 331 31.19 -1.71 36.38
N LEU A 332 30.33 -2.57 35.84
CA LEU A 332 29.18 -3.16 36.55
C LEU A 332 29.61 -3.96 37.78
N LEU A 333 30.68 -4.75 37.68
CA LEU A 333 31.25 -5.50 38.80
C LEU A 333 31.96 -4.61 39.85
N SER A 334 32.19 -3.34 39.52
CA SER A 334 32.80 -2.34 40.40
C SER A 334 31.79 -1.36 40.99
N GLN A 335 30.60 -1.23 40.41
CA GLN A 335 29.65 -0.14 40.69
C GLN A 335 28.61 -0.44 41.77
N HIS A 336 28.71 -1.57 42.48
CA HIS A 336 27.76 -1.93 43.54
C HIS A 336 27.81 -1.02 44.78
N GLN A 337 28.64 0.02 44.80
CA GLN A 337 28.82 0.84 45.98
C GLN A 337 28.04 2.17 46.00
N ASN A 338 27.40 2.63 44.92
CA ASN A 338 26.84 4.00 44.90
C ASN A 338 25.60 4.30 44.02
N ASN A 339 24.93 3.33 43.38
CA ASN A 339 23.67 3.62 42.67
C ASN A 339 22.48 3.00 43.40
N PRO A 340 21.42 3.77 43.70
CA PRO A 340 20.19 3.22 44.26
C PRO A 340 19.56 2.31 43.20
N TYR A 341 19.44 1.03 43.54
CA TYR A 341 18.65 0.08 42.76
C TYR A 341 17.23 0.63 42.63
N ILE A 342 16.72 0.77 41.39
CA ILE A 342 15.33 1.19 41.19
C ILE A 342 14.47 -0.05 41.44
N ASP A 343 14.03 -0.17 42.67
CA ASP A 343 13.04 -1.15 43.09
C ASP A 343 11.66 -0.73 42.52
N ILE A 344 11.14 -1.52 41.59
CA ILE A 344 9.85 -1.28 40.92
C ILE A 344 8.71 -1.94 41.71
N ASN A 345 9.00 -2.97 42.52
CA ASN A 345 8.05 -3.73 43.31
C ASN A 345 8.73 -4.23 44.59
N ASN A 346 8.10 -4.02 45.76
CA ASN A 346 8.52 -4.43 47.12
C ASN A 346 8.92 -5.92 47.35
N THR A 347 9.16 -6.71 46.31
CA THR A 347 9.69 -8.05 46.30
C THR A 347 11.15 -8.01 45.87
N ASN A 348 12.07 -8.57 46.68
CA ASN A 348 13.46 -8.73 46.24
C ASN A 348 13.51 -9.79 45.12
N GLU A 349 13.50 -9.36 43.86
CA GLU A 349 13.45 -10.28 42.71
C GLU A 349 14.69 -11.18 42.64
N THR A 350 15.82 -10.73 43.16
CA THR A 350 17.05 -11.55 43.18
C THR A 350 16.91 -12.74 44.11
N ALA A 351 16.33 -12.55 45.30
CA ALA A 351 16.07 -13.63 46.25
C ALA A 351 15.05 -14.64 45.68
N GLU A 352 14.01 -14.16 45.00
CA GLU A 352 12.97 -15.02 44.42
C GLU A 352 13.48 -15.83 43.23
N ILE A 353 14.32 -15.23 42.37
CA ILE A 353 15.00 -15.94 41.28
C ILE A 353 15.93 -17.02 41.84
N VAL A 354 16.70 -16.70 42.87
CA VAL A 354 17.58 -17.68 43.54
C VAL A 354 16.75 -18.82 44.14
N LYS A 355 15.57 -18.53 44.72
CA LYS A 355 14.64 -19.55 45.23
C LYS A 355 14.17 -20.49 44.11
N ILE A 356 13.71 -19.95 42.98
CA ILE A 356 13.26 -20.73 41.82
C ILE A 356 14.40 -21.58 41.27
N LEU A 357 15.59 -21.01 41.11
CA LEU A 357 16.77 -21.73 40.63
C LEU A 357 17.21 -22.82 41.61
N SER A 358 17.17 -22.56 42.92
CA SER A 358 17.52 -23.53 43.95
C SER A 358 16.54 -24.71 43.96
N GLN A 359 15.25 -24.44 43.80
CA GLN A 359 14.23 -25.49 43.66
C GLN A 359 14.45 -26.33 42.39
N LEU A 360 14.75 -25.68 41.25
CA LEU A 360 15.04 -26.38 40.01
C LEU A 360 16.31 -27.24 40.14
N LEU A 361 17.35 -26.71 40.78
CA LEU A 361 18.60 -27.44 41.01
C LEU A 361 18.38 -28.66 41.91
N VAL A 362 17.70 -28.49 43.04
CA VAL A 362 17.49 -29.58 44.02
C VAL A 362 16.53 -30.64 43.52
N TYR A 363 15.40 -30.25 42.93
CA TYR A 363 14.37 -31.22 42.57
C TYR A 363 14.49 -31.75 41.14
N GLN A 364 15.12 -31.02 40.21
CA GLN A 364 15.17 -31.42 38.80
C GLN A 364 16.58 -31.71 38.30
N VAL A 365 17.60 -31.01 38.76
CA VAL A 365 18.96 -31.17 38.23
C VAL A 365 19.77 -32.17 39.03
N LEU A 366 19.89 -32.01 40.36
CA LEU A 366 20.66 -32.90 41.23
C LEU A 366 20.26 -34.38 41.05
N PRO A 367 18.97 -34.76 41.02
CA PRO A 367 18.61 -36.15 40.80
C PRO A 367 19.02 -36.68 39.43
N LYS A 368 19.01 -35.81 38.40
CA LYS A 368 19.35 -36.19 37.02
C LYS A 368 20.85 -36.33 36.80
N ILE A 369 21.68 -35.51 37.46
CA ILE A 369 23.14 -35.56 37.34
C ILE A 369 23.81 -36.49 38.36
N ARG A 370 23.01 -37.17 39.20
CA ARG A 370 23.50 -38.10 40.22
C ARG A 370 24.51 -39.12 39.67
N PRO A 371 24.26 -39.84 38.56
CA PRO A 371 25.20 -40.86 38.11
C PRO A 371 26.54 -40.26 37.66
N GLU A 372 26.54 -39.09 37.02
CA GLU A 372 27.75 -38.39 36.62
C GLU A 372 28.50 -37.82 37.83
N ALA A 373 27.77 -37.30 38.82
CA ALA A 373 28.34 -36.77 40.05
C ALA A 373 28.96 -37.87 40.90
N GLU A 374 28.28 -39.01 41.08
CA GLU A 374 28.83 -40.18 41.77
C GLU A 374 30.07 -40.72 41.05
N ALA A 375 30.08 -40.74 39.71
CA ALA A 375 31.26 -41.14 38.93
C ALA A 375 32.46 -40.20 39.13
N LEU A 376 32.23 -38.87 39.14
CA LEU A 376 33.28 -37.88 39.40
C LEU A 376 33.79 -37.94 40.84
N LEU A 377 32.90 -38.13 41.82
CA LEU A 377 33.26 -38.32 43.23
C LEU A 377 34.07 -39.59 43.42
N GLN A 378 33.65 -40.69 42.78
CA GLN A 378 34.38 -41.96 42.80
C GLN A 378 35.79 -41.77 42.24
N TYR A 379 35.93 -41.12 41.08
CA TYR A 379 37.23 -40.83 40.50
C TYR A 379 38.10 -39.97 41.43
N SER A 380 37.53 -38.93 42.04
CA SER A 380 38.24 -38.00 42.91
C SER A 380 38.70 -38.69 44.20
N ILE A 381 37.82 -39.45 44.86
CA ILE A 381 38.10 -40.18 46.10
C ILE A 381 39.11 -41.30 45.83
N GLU A 382 38.96 -42.04 44.74
CA GLU A 382 39.92 -43.09 44.37
C GLU A 382 41.31 -42.49 44.09
N LYS A 383 41.39 -41.34 43.41
CA LYS A 383 42.64 -40.63 43.16
C LYS A 383 43.32 -40.17 44.44
N VAL A 384 42.56 -39.64 45.41
CA VAL A 384 43.09 -39.21 46.71
C VAL A 384 43.50 -40.40 47.57
N LEU A 385 42.66 -41.45 47.65
CA LEU A 385 42.97 -42.66 48.42
C LEU A 385 44.26 -43.32 47.92
N LYS A 386 44.45 -43.45 46.61
CA LYS A 386 45.69 -43.99 46.02
C LYS A 386 46.95 -43.21 46.40
N GLN A 387 46.82 -41.94 46.77
CA GLN A 387 47.94 -41.09 47.21
C GLN A 387 48.22 -41.20 48.72
N THR A 388 47.34 -41.85 49.51
CA THR A 388 47.53 -41.97 50.95
C THR A 388 48.32 -43.22 51.35
N PRO A 389 49.17 -43.15 52.41
CA PRO A 389 49.92 -44.32 52.91
C PRO A 389 49.01 -45.47 53.37
N ALA A 390 47.80 -45.15 53.83
CA ALA A 390 46.81 -46.13 54.28
C ALA A 390 46.36 -47.09 53.16
N TYR A 391 46.28 -46.61 51.92
CA TYR A 391 45.92 -47.43 50.76
C TYR A 391 46.97 -48.49 50.44
N GLN A 392 48.26 -48.16 50.63
CA GLN A 392 49.35 -49.10 50.43
C GLN A 392 49.34 -50.24 51.45
N GLY A 393 48.99 -49.94 52.72
CA GLY A 393 48.89 -50.94 53.78
C GLY A 393 47.75 -51.96 53.58
N ILE A 394 46.62 -51.52 53.02
CA ILE A 394 45.44 -52.38 52.82
C ILE A 394 45.60 -53.29 51.59
N ARG A 395 46.40 -52.88 50.58
CA ARG A 395 46.64 -53.62 49.32
C ARG A 395 47.30 -54.99 49.50
N PHE A 396 47.97 -55.25 50.63
CA PHE A 396 48.67 -56.52 50.87
C PHE A 396 47.79 -57.62 51.50
N LEU A 397 46.52 -57.33 51.81
CA LEU A 397 45.61 -58.31 52.39
C LEU A 397 44.83 -59.09 51.31
N PRO A 398 44.66 -60.42 51.46
CA PRO A 398 43.85 -61.19 50.52
C PRO A 398 42.39 -60.70 50.52
N GLY A 399 41.90 -60.26 49.36
CA GLY A 399 40.55 -59.68 49.20
C GLY A 399 40.49 -58.14 49.27
N SER A 400 41.64 -57.45 49.40
CA SER A 400 41.76 -55.99 49.58
C SER A 400 41.07 -55.15 48.52
N ASP A 401 41.11 -55.56 47.25
CA ASP A 401 40.57 -54.78 46.14
C ASP A 401 39.04 -54.63 46.25
N ARG A 402 38.35 -55.68 46.70
CA ARG A 402 36.90 -55.64 46.92
C ARG A 402 36.53 -54.76 48.09
N THR A 403 37.30 -54.80 49.17
CA THR A 403 37.06 -53.94 50.34
C THR A 403 37.28 -52.46 50.04
N ILE A 404 38.31 -52.10 49.27
CA ILE A 404 38.59 -50.72 48.88
C ILE A 404 37.50 -50.17 47.96
N VAL A 405 37.06 -50.96 46.98
CA VAL A 405 35.98 -50.55 46.05
C VAL A 405 34.67 -50.35 46.80
N ASN A 406 34.30 -51.28 47.69
CA ASN A 406 33.06 -51.17 48.48
C ASN A 406 33.10 -49.96 49.43
N LEU A 407 34.24 -49.70 50.09
CA LEU A 407 34.42 -48.51 50.93
C LEU A 407 34.31 -47.22 50.12
N THR A 408 34.92 -47.18 48.93
CA THR A 408 34.85 -46.01 48.04
C THR A 408 33.40 -45.78 47.57
N GLN A 409 32.70 -46.83 47.15
CA GLN A 409 31.29 -46.72 46.75
C GLN A 409 30.40 -46.26 47.90
N GLN A 410 30.59 -46.81 49.10
CA GLN A 410 29.81 -46.42 50.28
C GLN A 410 30.08 -44.96 50.69
N LEU A 411 31.34 -44.53 50.62
CA LEU A 411 31.72 -43.14 50.87
C LEU A 411 31.15 -42.18 49.82
N VAL A 412 31.20 -42.55 48.53
CA VAL A 412 30.61 -41.75 47.44
C VAL A 412 29.11 -41.59 47.66
N GLN A 413 28.40 -42.69 47.91
CA GLN A 413 26.95 -42.67 48.12
C GLN A 413 26.57 -41.88 49.37
N GLN A 414 27.27 -42.07 50.50
CA GLN A 414 26.99 -41.31 51.72
C GLN A 414 27.32 -39.82 51.55
N THR A 415 28.42 -39.48 50.90
CA THR A 415 28.82 -38.08 50.67
C THR A 415 27.81 -37.38 49.77
N TYR A 416 27.39 -38.06 48.69
CA TYR A 416 26.37 -37.52 47.78
C TYR A 416 25.02 -37.35 48.49
N GLN A 417 24.63 -38.34 49.29
CA GLN A 417 23.37 -38.30 50.03
C GLN A 417 23.38 -37.18 51.07
N ILE A 418 24.44 -37.05 51.88
CA ILE A 418 24.59 -35.97 52.87
C ILE A 418 24.56 -34.61 52.17
N PHE A 419 25.23 -34.48 51.02
CA PHE A 419 25.24 -33.24 50.25
C PHE A 419 23.85 -32.90 49.70
N SER A 420 23.14 -33.88 49.13
CA SER A 420 21.79 -33.72 48.62
C SER A 420 20.80 -33.36 49.73
N ASP A 421 20.88 -34.05 50.87
CA ASP A 421 20.01 -33.83 52.03
C ASP A 421 20.27 -32.45 52.64
N ALA A 422 21.53 -32.02 52.73
CA ALA A 422 21.90 -30.68 53.17
C ALA A 422 21.38 -29.61 52.20
N PHE A 423 21.48 -29.83 50.89
CA PHE A 423 20.94 -28.93 49.88
C PHE A 423 19.41 -28.88 49.88
N GLN A 424 18.76 -29.97 50.25
CA GLN A 424 17.31 -30.05 50.36
C GLN A 424 16.81 -29.36 51.64
N ALA A 425 17.53 -29.49 52.75
CA ALA A 425 17.24 -28.76 54.00
C ALA A 425 17.39 -27.24 53.85
N ILE A 426 18.26 -26.78 52.93
CA ILE A 426 18.46 -25.35 52.62
C ILE A 426 17.21 -24.70 51.97
N LEU A 427 16.27 -25.48 51.42
CA LEU A 427 15.03 -24.97 50.82
C LEU A 427 13.89 -24.77 51.84
N GLU A 428 14.06 -25.20 53.09
CA GLU A 428 13.11 -24.91 54.15
C GLU A 428 13.26 -23.43 54.56
N GLU A 429 12.15 -22.69 54.52
CA GLU A 429 12.13 -21.22 54.65
C GLU A 429 12.67 -20.74 56.00
N ASP A 430 13.98 -20.52 56.10
CA ASP A 430 14.65 -19.89 57.24
C ASP A 430 15.08 -18.45 56.89
N GLU A 431 14.57 -17.48 57.65
CA GLU A 431 14.93 -16.07 57.54
C GLU A 431 16.45 -15.85 57.73
N LYS A 432 17.10 -16.71 58.52
CA LYS A 432 18.54 -16.70 58.75
C LYS A 432 19.34 -17.15 57.52
N PHE A 433 18.78 -18.03 56.69
CA PHE A 433 19.40 -18.45 55.44
C PHE A 433 19.50 -17.28 54.46
N ASN A 434 18.44 -16.49 54.32
CA ASN A 434 18.44 -15.31 53.44
C ASN A 434 19.53 -14.30 53.83
N GLN A 435 19.71 -14.05 55.13
CA GLN A 435 20.77 -13.16 55.63
C GLN A 435 22.19 -13.71 55.39
N LEU A 436 22.41 -15.01 55.62
CA LEU A 436 23.70 -15.65 55.35
C LEU A 436 24.01 -15.72 53.86
N LEU A 437 23.00 -15.97 53.02
CA LEU A 437 23.09 -15.97 51.57
C LEU A 437 23.47 -14.56 51.08
N GLU A 438 22.78 -13.53 51.54
CA GLU A 438 23.08 -12.14 51.17
C GLU A 438 24.50 -11.73 51.56
N SER A 439 24.92 -12.08 52.78
CA SER A 439 26.30 -11.85 53.25
C SER A 439 27.34 -12.62 52.43
N LEU A 440 27.08 -13.90 52.13
CA LEU A 440 27.95 -14.73 51.31
C LEU A 440 28.05 -14.18 49.89
N LEU A 441 26.93 -13.82 49.26
CA LEU A 441 26.87 -13.24 47.91
C LEU A 441 27.63 -11.92 47.86
N THR A 442 27.44 -11.06 48.85
CA THR A 442 28.14 -9.77 48.95
C THR A 442 29.64 -9.98 49.07
N ASN A 443 30.07 -10.84 50.00
CA ASN A 443 31.49 -11.13 50.22
C ASN A 443 32.14 -11.87 49.05
N LEU A 444 31.44 -12.81 48.41
CA LEU A 444 31.92 -13.49 47.21
C LEU A 444 32.07 -12.51 46.06
N THR A 445 31.08 -11.66 45.82
CA THR A 445 31.13 -10.67 44.73
C THR A 445 32.29 -9.71 44.95
N GLN A 446 32.50 -9.26 46.20
CA GLN A 446 33.61 -8.38 46.54
C GLN A 446 34.98 -9.06 46.41
N SER A 447 35.10 -10.32 46.85
CA SER A 447 36.34 -11.10 46.74
C SER A 447 36.65 -11.49 45.30
N PHE A 448 35.64 -11.86 44.52
CA PHE A 448 35.76 -12.21 43.11
C PHE A 448 36.12 -10.97 42.27
N SER A 449 35.46 -9.84 42.50
CA SER A 449 35.75 -8.56 41.81
C SER A 449 37.18 -8.08 42.10
N SER A 450 37.65 -8.23 43.34
CA SER A 450 39.03 -7.85 43.71
C SER A 450 40.09 -8.79 43.13
N GLU A 451 39.89 -10.11 43.22
CA GLU A 451 40.85 -11.11 42.76
C GLU A 451 40.94 -11.19 41.22
N ILE A 452 39.81 -11.05 40.53
CA ILE A 452 39.78 -11.09 39.05
C ILE A 452 40.43 -9.85 38.43
N LYS A 453 40.27 -8.68 39.05
CA LYS A 453 40.99 -7.47 38.64
C LYS A 453 42.49 -7.63 38.85
N ALA A 454 42.91 -8.23 39.98
CA ALA A 454 44.31 -8.43 40.30
C ALA A 454 45.05 -9.34 39.30
N LYS A 455 44.36 -10.37 38.77
CA LYS A 455 44.96 -11.35 37.84
C LYS A 455 44.75 -11.04 36.35
N GLN A 456 44.18 -9.88 35.99
CA GLN A 456 43.79 -9.52 34.62
C GLN A 456 42.87 -10.56 33.93
N SER A 457 42.29 -11.49 34.69
CA SER A 457 41.46 -12.57 34.17
C SER A 457 40.20 -12.04 33.46
N ILE A 458 39.73 -10.84 33.86
CA ILE A 458 38.57 -10.20 33.23
C ILE A 458 38.82 -9.86 31.77
N VAL A 459 40.02 -9.38 31.43
CA VAL A 459 40.39 -9.04 30.05
C VAL A 459 40.38 -10.29 29.17
N LYS A 460 40.84 -11.42 29.72
CA LYS A 460 40.82 -12.70 29.01
C LYS A 460 39.39 -13.21 28.78
N ILE A 461 38.50 -13.04 29.75
CA ILE A 461 37.08 -13.39 29.62
C ILE A 461 36.40 -12.48 28.60
N GLU A 462 36.66 -11.16 28.64
CA GLU A 462 36.13 -10.19 27.68
C GLU A 462 36.54 -10.54 26.24
N LEU A 463 37.81 -10.94 26.02
CA LEU A 463 38.27 -11.41 24.71
C LEU A 463 37.55 -12.68 24.24
N LEU A 464 37.43 -13.68 25.11
CA LEU A 464 36.72 -14.93 24.77
C LEU A 464 35.23 -14.69 24.48
N LEU A 465 34.59 -13.75 25.17
CA LEU A 465 33.20 -13.36 24.90
C LEU A 465 33.06 -12.62 23.57
N ILE A 466 34.01 -11.75 23.23
CA ILE A 466 34.03 -11.08 21.92
C ILE A 466 34.18 -12.11 20.80
N ASP A 467 35.07 -13.08 20.97
CA ASP A 467 35.32 -14.15 20.00
C ASP A 467 34.08 -15.04 19.84
N LEU A 468 33.41 -15.40 20.94
CA LEU A 468 32.17 -16.18 20.91
C LEU A 468 31.03 -15.41 20.23
N LEU A 469 30.91 -14.10 20.46
CA LEU A 469 29.92 -13.26 19.77
C LEU A 469 30.21 -13.13 18.28
N GLU A 470 31.49 -13.12 17.90
CA GLU A 470 31.93 -13.15 16.49
C GLU A 470 31.56 -14.48 15.83
N GLU A 471 31.77 -15.59 16.53
CA GLU A 471 31.39 -16.93 16.07
C GLU A 471 29.87 -17.06 15.90
N ILE A 472 29.07 -16.49 16.82
CA ILE A 472 27.61 -16.45 16.69
C ILE A 472 27.17 -15.63 15.47
N LYS A 473 27.80 -14.48 15.25
CA LYS A 473 27.52 -13.61 14.09
C LYS A 473 27.71 -14.37 12.78
N ILE A 474 28.82 -15.09 12.64
CA ILE A 474 29.17 -15.84 11.43
C ILE A 474 28.24 -17.06 11.24
N ASN A 475 28.01 -17.84 12.30
CA ASN A 475 27.30 -19.13 12.16
C ASN A 475 25.77 -19.02 12.10
N TYR A 476 25.18 -17.98 12.71
CA TYR A 476 23.74 -17.89 12.89
C TYR A 476 23.10 -16.71 12.16
N VAL A 477 23.79 -15.59 11.95
CA VAL A 477 23.18 -14.40 11.33
C VAL A 477 23.18 -14.48 9.81
N GLU A 478 24.23 -15.04 9.19
CA GLU A 478 24.27 -15.29 7.73
C GLU A 478 23.26 -16.36 7.26
N ARG A 479 22.62 -17.10 8.18
CA ARG A 479 21.71 -18.22 7.89
C ARG A 479 20.23 -17.95 8.16
N LEU A 480 19.85 -16.74 8.60
CA LEU A 480 18.46 -16.43 8.93
C LEU A 480 17.58 -16.48 7.67
N SER A 481 16.50 -17.27 7.71
CA SER A 481 15.52 -17.38 6.63
C SER A 481 14.44 -16.29 6.72
N HIS A 482 13.76 -16.01 5.61
CA HIS A 482 12.71 -14.98 5.53
C HIS A 482 11.54 -15.20 6.52
N GLU A 483 11.21 -16.46 6.86
CA GLU A 483 10.09 -16.81 7.75
C GLU A 483 10.36 -16.45 9.22
N ASP A 484 11.60 -16.63 9.68
CA ASP A 484 11.99 -16.36 11.07
C ASP A 484 12.03 -14.85 11.37
N ILE A 485 12.32 -14.04 10.36
CA ILE A 485 12.41 -12.57 10.45
C ILE A 485 11.03 -11.94 10.67
N GLU A 486 9.99 -12.48 10.02
CA GLU A 486 8.63 -11.96 10.15
C GLU A 486 8.06 -12.18 11.56
N ALA A 487 8.37 -13.33 12.17
CA ALA A 487 7.99 -13.65 13.54
C ALA A 487 8.66 -12.72 14.57
N ILE A 488 9.94 -12.38 14.39
CA ILE A 488 10.69 -11.48 15.28
C ILE A 488 10.17 -10.04 15.20
N LEU A 489 9.82 -9.57 14.00
CA LEU A 489 9.24 -8.23 13.81
C LEU A 489 7.86 -8.11 14.45
N GLU A 490 7.04 -9.17 14.39
CA GLU A 490 5.74 -9.21 15.03
C GLU A 490 5.85 -9.17 16.57
N GLN A 491 6.79 -9.91 17.14
CA GLN A 491 7.10 -9.87 18.58
C GLN A 491 7.65 -8.51 19.04
N THR A 492 8.51 -7.87 18.24
CA THR A 492 9.05 -6.54 18.61
C THR A 492 7.96 -5.47 18.64
N ARG A 493 6.97 -5.57 17.73
CA ARG A 493 5.80 -4.67 17.71
C ARG A 493 4.92 -4.86 18.94
N SER A 494 4.73 -6.08 19.43
CA SER A 494 3.93 -6.33 20.63
C SER A 494 4.61 -5.80 21.90
N ILE A 495 5.94 -5.95 22.02
CA ILE A 495 6.71 -5.41 23.16
C ILE A 495 6.65 -3.86 23.20
N ARG A 496 6.77 -3.18 22.06
CA ARG A 496 6.61 -1.71 22.01
C ARG A 496 5.21 -1.24 22.40
N GLN A 497 4.17 -2.01 22.07
CA GLN A 497 2.80 -1.70 22.51
C GLN A 497 2.64 -1.87 24.02
N ILE A 498 3.30 -2.85 24.63
CA ILE A 498 3.29 -3.07 26.08
C ILE A 498 4.08 -1.96 26.81
N ALA A 499 5.26 -1.59 26.31
CA ALA A 499 6.07 -0.52 26.89
C ALA A 499 5.37 0.85 26.87
N HIS A 500 4.62 1.16 25.80
CA HIS A 500 3.81 2.38 25.73
C HIS A 500 2.60 2.38 26.67
N HIS A 501 2.07 1.21 27.03
CA HIS A 501 0.97 1.09 27.99
C HIS A 501 1.38 1.29 29.45
N HIS A 502 2.68 1.24 29.76
CA HIS A 502 3.22 1.45 31.10
C HIS A 502 3.73 2.90 31.34
N GLN A 503 3.69 3.77 30.33
CA GLN A 503 4.02 5.21 30.47
C GLN A 503 2.78 6.12 30.50
N GLN A 504 1.58 5.56 30.60
CA GLN A 504 0.34 6.25 30.99
C GLN A 504 -0.13 5.65 32.31
#